data_AF-A0A968VTI6-F1
#
_entry.id   AF-A0A968VTI6-F1
#
_cell.length_a   1.000
_cell.length_b   1.000
_cell.length_c   1.000
_cell.angle_alpha   90.00
_cell.angle_beta   90.00
_cell.angle_gamma   90.00
#
_symmetry.space_group_name_H-M   'P 1'
#
loop_
_entity.id
_entity.type
_entity.pdbx_description
1 polymer ?
#
loop_
_entity_poly.entity_id
_entity_poly.type
_entity_poly.pdbx_seq_one_letter_code
_entity_poly.pdbx_strand_id
1 'polypeptide(L)'
;MTEQPIEEHFPVVLDATQRSCFASCPRKFYYEFVLGLCPPSGHNNIHLTAGGAIAKACETARREFYGNNQTEEDSLALGLSALIQHYGPEIDPDSVKSLSRTIDAYLAYFGAIPNAPGACNMGVYKLGEDPYPPYMGPNGPAVEFSFSLELDALGPSKESLSYYGRFDQIVQSDYGLSAPMKRRPRTSTRIGQLSGLFAANSSATSTALAVPESTSPGC
;
A
#
# COMPACT_ATOMS: atom_id res chain seq x y z
N MET A 1 -39.25 7.79 -11.80
CA MET A 1 -37.96 7.37 -11.21
C MET A 1 -38.23 6.05 -10.54
N THR A 2 -37.78 4.95 -11.13
CA THR A 2 -37.93 3.61 -10.55
C THR A 2 -37.04 3.53 -9.31
N GLU A 3 -37.64 3.29 -8.14
CA GLU A 3 -36.90 2.89 -6.94
C GLU A 3 -36.19 1.57 -7.28
N GLN A 4 -34.90 1.65 -7.57
CA GLN A 4 -34.07 0.45 -7.69
C GLN A 4 -33.86 -0.09 -6.26
N PRO A 5 -33.99 -1.41 -6.04
CA PRO A 5 -33.81 -1.98 -4.72
C PRO A 5 -32.37 -1.74 -4.24
N ILE A 6 -32.26 -1.30 -2.99
CA ILE A 6 -31.01 -0.95 -2.29
C ILE A 6 -29.94 -2.06 -2.39
N GLU A 7 -30.39 -3.31 -2.55
CA GLU A 7 -29.56 -4.52 -2.69
C GLU A 7 -28.58 -4.45 -3.88
N GLU A 8 -28.93 -3.78 -4.98
CA GLU A 8 -28.11 -3.78 -6.21
C GLU A 8 -26.84 -2.91 -6.12
N HIS A 9 -26.73 -2.04 -5.12
CA HIS A 9 -25.61 -1.09 -4.99
C HIS A 9 -24.71 -1.32 -3.77
N PHE A 10 -24.92 -2.41 -3.02
CA PHE A 10 -24.03 -2.71 -1.90
C PHE A 10 -22.63 -3.10 -2.40
N PRO A 11 -21.53 -2.57 -1.82
CA PRO A 11 -20.19 -2.90 -2.26
C PRO A 11 -19.80 -4.34 -1.88
N VAL A 12 -19.44 -5.13 -2.88
CA VAL A 12 -18.94 -6.51 -2.70
C VAL A 12 -17.53 -6.55 -2.10
N VAL A 13 -16.78 -5.46 -2.29
CA VAL A 13 -15.43 -5.26 -1.77
C VAL A 13 -15.43 -4.15 -0.72
N LEU A 14 -15.14 -4.53 0.51
CA LEU A 14 -15.04 -3.63 1.65
C LEU A 14 -13.59 -3.27 1.93
N ASP A 15 -13.32 -2.02 2.30
CA ASP A 15 -11.98 -1.57 2.70
C ASP A 15 -11.98 -0.95 4.12
N ALA A 16 -10.79 -0.58 4.59
CA ALA A 16 -10.63 0.04 5.90
C ALA A 16 -11.38 1.38 6.05
N THR A 17 -11.50 2.14 4.96
CA THR A 17 -12.20 3.45 4.92
C THR A 17 -13.70 3.24 5.08
N GLN A 18 -14.27 2.31 4.31
CA GLN A 18 -15.67 1.90 4.36
C GLN A 18 -16.04 1.39 5.76
N ARG A 19 -15.22 0.47 6.31
CA ARG A 19 -15.43 -0.04 7.68
C ARG A 19 -15.41 1.06 8.73
N SER A 20 -14.46 2.00 8.62
CA SER A 20 -14.33 3.12 9.56
C SER A 20 -15.49 4.12 9.41
N CYS A 21 -15.97 4.36 8.19
CA CYS A 21 -17.15 5.16 7.92
C CYS A 21 -18.40 4.52 8.53
N PHE A 22 -18.60 3.21 8.35
CA PHE A 22 -19.73 2.50 8.94
C PHE A 22 -19.68 2.53 10.48
N ALA A 23 -18.51 2.25 11.07
CA ALA A 23 -18.34 2.25 12.53
C ALA A 23 -18.59 3.64 13.16
N SER A 24 -18.28 4.71 12.43
CA SER A 24 -18.53 6.09 12.89
C SER A 24 -19.98 6.54 12.66
N CYS A 25 -20.55 6.24 11.49
CA CYS A 25 -21.93 6.57 11.15
C CYS A 25 -22.45 5.65 10.01
N PRO A 26 -23.31 4.66 10.32
CA PRO A 26 -23.90 3.77 9.32
C PRO A 26 -24.67 4.51 8.22
N ARG A 27 -25.34 5.62 8.59
CA ARG A 27 -26.09 6.44 7.64
C ARG A 27 -25.18 7.16 6.64
N LYS A 28 -23.99 7.61 7.08
CA LYS A 28 -22.99 8.19 6.18
C LYS A 28 -22.47 7.13 5.21
N PHE A 29 -22.12 5.94 5.72
CA PHE A 29 -21.69 4.83 4.89
C PHE A 29 -22.71 4.50 3.80
N TYR A 30 -23.99 4.44 4.17
CA TYR A 30 -25.07 4.19 3.23
C TYR A 30 -25.13 5.23 2.10
N TYR A 31 -25.13 6.52 2.42
CA TYR A 31 -25.19 7.56 1.39
C TYR A 31 -23.92 7.63 0.53
N GLU A 32 -22.75 7.44 1.14
CA GLU A 32 -21.46 7.57 0.46
C GLU A 32 -21.12 6.36 -0.40
N PHE A 33 -21.23 5.14 0.14
CA PHE A 33 -20.73 3.93 -0.51
C PHE A 33 -21.82 3.06 -1.14
N VAL A 34 -23.05 3.10 -0.62
CA VAL A 34 -24.16 2.35 -1.22
C VAL A 34 -24.88 3.19 -2.27
N LEU A 35 -25.17 4.46 -1.97
CA LEU A 35 -25.87 5.33 -2.94
C LEU A 35 -24.93 6.18 -3.80
N GLY A 36 -23.62 6.21 -3.51
CA GLY A 36 -22.64 6.97 -4.30
C GLY A 36 -22.89 8.49 -4.30
N LEU A 37 -23.57 9.03 -3.28
CA LEU A 37 -24.00 10.44 -3.27
C LEU A 37 -22.92 11.41 -2.78
N CYS A 38 -21.81 10.91 -2.24
CA CYS A 38 -20.70 11.75 -1.82
C CYS A 38 -19.69 11.88 -2.97
N PRO A 39 -19.29 13.09 -3.37
CA PRO A 39 -18.20 13.25 -4.32
C PRO A 39 -16.90 12.64 -3.75
N PRO A 40 -15.98 12.16 -4.60
CA PRO A 40 -14.72 11.59 -4.14
C PRO A 40 -14.01 12.53 -3.17
N SER A 41 -13.87 12.08 -1.93
CA SER A 41 -13.10 12.78 -0.90
C SER A 41 -11.66 12.95 -1.38
N GLY A 42 -11.23 14.16 -1.77
CA GLY A 42 -9.81 14.39 -2.02
C GLY A 42 -9.42 15.35 -3.14
N HIS A 43 -10.35 15.85 -3.96
CA HIS A 43 -9.99 16.91 -4.90
C HIS A 43 -9.61 18.18 -4.12
N ASN A 44 -8.33 18.57 -4.24
CA ASN A 44 -7.73 19.79 -3.68
C ASN A 44 -7.56 19.84 -2.16
N ASN A 45 -7.55 18.70 -1.45
CA ASN A 45 -7.20 18.70 -0.03
C ASN A 45 -5.68 18.56 0.15
N ILE A 46 -5.02 19.65 0.54
CA ILE A 46 -3.57 19.71 0.73
C ILE A 46 -3.02 18.63 1.69
N HIS A 47 -3.80 18.21 2.69
CA HIS A 47 -3.37 17.15 3.61
C HIS A 47 -3.32 15.78 2.94
N LEU A 48 -4.30 15.50 2.07
CA LEU A 48 -4.35 14.26 1.30
C LEU A 48 -3.31 14.28 0.18
N THR A 49 -3.13 15.41 -0.49
CA THR A 49 -2.07 15.60 -1.51
C THR A 49 -0.68 15.37 -0.91
N ALA A 50 -0.34 16.06 0.18
CA ALA A 50 0.97 15.92 0.83
C ALA A 50 1.18 14.50 1.40
N GLY A 51 0.14 13.92 2.00
CA GLY A 51 0.19 12.55 2.53
C GLY A 51 0.41 11.50 1.44
N GLY A 52 -0.31 11.61 0.32
CA GLY A 52 -0.17 10.74 -0.84
C GLY A 52 1.19 10.87 -1.50
N ALA A 53 1.71 12.10 -1.64
CA ALA A 53 3.02 12.36 -2.22
C ALA A 53 4.16 11.72 -1.41
N ILE A 54 4.14 11.85 -0.07
CA ILE A 54 5.13 11.19 0.80
C ILE A 54 5.02 9.67 0.68
N ALA A 55 3.80 9.11 0.72
CA ALA A 55 3.60 7.67 0.59
C ALA A 55 4.19 7.15 -0.73
N LYS A 56 3.92 7.84 -1.84
CA LYS A 56 4.44 7.48 -3.16
C LYS A 56 5.96 7.59 -3.23
N ALA A 57 6.54 8.62 -2.63
CA ALA A 57 7.99 8.79 -2.56
C ALA A 57 8.67 7.63 -1.81
N CYS A 58 8.14 7.26 -0.64
CA CYS A 58 8.65 6.14 0.15
C CYS A 58 8.50 4.79 -0.56
N GLU A 59 7.37 4.56 -1.26
CA GLU A 59 7.17 3.38 -2.10
C GLU A 59 8.27 3.28 -3.16
N THR A 60 8.46 4.34 -3.95
CA THR A 60 9.43 4.36 -5.04
C THR A 60 10.84 4.16 -4.51
N ALA A 61 11.27 4.91 -3.49
CA ALA A 61 12.61 4.78 -2.94
C ALA A 61 12.91 3.37 -2.43
N ARG A 62 11.97 2.74 -1.71
CA ARG A 62 12.16 1.37 -1.23
C ARG A 62 12.17 0.35 -2.37
N ARG A 63 11.33 0.51 -3.39
CA ARG A 63 11.31 -0.41 -4.54
C ARG A 63 12.61 -0.33 -5.34
N GLU A 64 13.12 0.87 -5.58
CA GLU A 64 14.37 1.07 -6.32
C GLU A 64 15.57 0.51 -5.56
N PHE A 65 15.64 0.78 -4.25
CA PHE A 65 16.74 0.30 -3.42
C PHE A 65 16.72 -1.22 -3.24
N TYR A 66 15.61 -1.79 -2.74
CA TYR A 66 15.53 -3.21 -2.40
C TYR A 66 15.22 -4.11 -3.61
N GLY A 67 14.55 -3.59 -4.64
CA GLY A 67 14.12 -4.35 -5.81
C GLY A 67 15.05 -4.22 -7.01
N ASN A 68 15.54 -3.00 -7.29
CA ASN A 68 16.35 -2.71 -8.49
C ASN A 68 17.85 -2.54 -8.19
N ASN A 69 18.28 -2.76 -6.94
CA ASN A 69 19.68 -2.62 -6.50
C ASN A 69 20.28 -1.25 -6.78
N GLN A 70 19.47 -0.19 -6.77
CA GLN A 70 19.96 1.17 -6.89
C GLN A 70 20.71 1.60 -5.61
N THR A 71 21.57 2.61 -5.73
CA THR A 71 22.19 3.21 -4.54
C THR A 71 21.14 3.89 -3.68
N GLU A 72 21.44 4.11 -2.39
CA GLU A 72 20.55 4.86 -1.51
C GLU A 72 20.27 6.26 -2.07
N GLU A 73 21.32 6.96 -2.52
CA GLU A 73 21.22 8.31 -3.08
C GLU A 73 20.29 8.34 -4.31
N ASP A 74 20.51 7.44 -5.28
CA ASP A 74 19.69 7.36 -6.49
C ASP A 74 18.23 7.00 -6.17
N SER A 75 18.03 6.06 -5.23
CA SER A 75 16.70 5.65 -4.80
C SER A 75 15.93 6.80 -4.16
N LEU A 76 16.60 7.59 -3.31
CA LEU A 76 16.00 8.75 -2.67
C LEU A 76 15.67 9.85 -3.69
N ALA A 77 16.55 10.07 -4.68
CA ALA A 77 16.32 11.02 -5.76
C ALA A 77 15.13 10.62 -6.64
N LEU A 78 14.99 9.33 -6.97
CA LEU A 78 13.83 8.80 -7.70
C LEU A 78 12.54 8.95 -6.89
N GLY A 79 12.58 8.68 -5.58
CA GLY A 79 11.46 8.92 -4.69
C GLY A 79 11.06 10.40 -4.59
N LEU A 80 12.04 11.31 -4.55
CA LEU A 80 11.81 12.76 -4.58
C LEU A 80 11.15 13.21 -5.89
N SER A 81 11.62 12.68 -7.03
CA SER A 81 10.99 12.94 -8.34
C SER A 81 9.53 12.48 -8.34
N ALA A 82 9.25 11.28 -7.82
CA ALA A 82 7.88 10.77 -7.70
C ALA A 82 7.02 11.61 -6.74
N LEU A 83 7.60 12.14 -5.65
CA LEU A 83 6.93 13.04 -4.72
C LEU A 83 6.43 14.29 -5.44
N ILE A 84 7.32 14.98 -6.14
CA ILE A 84 7.03 16.25 -6.82
C ILE A 84 5.96 16.02 -7.90
N GLN A 85 6.09 14.96 -8.69
CA GLN A 85 5.11 14.60 -9.71
C GLN A 85 3.74 14.29 -9.11
N HIS A 86 3.70 13.54 -8.01
CA HIS A 86 2.45 13.14 -7.36
C HIS A 86 1.77 14.30 -6.62
N TYR A 87 2.55 15.17 -5.97
CA TYR A 87 2.05 16.36 -5.30
C TYR A 87 1.41 17.32 -6.33
N GLY A 88 2.03 17.44 -7.50
CA GLY A 88 1.53 18.25 -8.61
C GLY A 88 1.70 19.76 -8.36
N PRO A 89 0.88 20.60 -8.99
CA PRO A 89 0.98 22.05 -8.81
C PRO A 89 0.68 22.47 -7.38
N GLU A 90 1.48 23.39 -6.85
CA GLU A 90 1.32 23.91 -5.49
C GLU A 90 -0.05 24.57 -5.31
N ILE A 91 -0.76 24.17 -4.25
CA ILE A 91 -2.08 24.72 -3.90
C ILE A 91 -1.92 25.91 -2.96
N ASP A 92 -1.07 25.78 -1.93
CA ASP A 92 -0.84 26.81 -0.91
C ASP A 92 0.62 26.75 -0.39
N PRO A 93 1.47 27.72 -0.79
CA PRO A 93 2.89 27.71 -0.43
C PRO A 93 3.16 27.99 1.06
N ASP A 94 2.26 28.67 1.76
CA ASP A 94 2.46 29.04 3.18
C ASP A 94 2.05 27.92 4.15
N SER A 95 1.28 26.95 3.64
CA SER A 95 0.84 25.78 4.38
C SER A 95 2.00 24.99 5.02
N VAL A 96 1.76 24.39 6.19
CA VAL A 96 2.69 23.42 6.81
C VAL A 96 2.85 22.15 5.98
N LYS A 97 2.02 21.99 4.94
CA LYS A 97 2.01 20.88 3.98
C LYS A 97 2.37 21.32 2.56
N SER A 98 2.97 22.50 2.38
CA SER A 98 3.50 22.94 1.08
C SER A 98 4.52 21.94 0.52
N LEU A 99 4.78 21.99 -0.79
CA LEU A 99 5.68 21.05 -1.46
C LEU A 99 7.07 21.06 -0.82
N SER A 100 7.64 22.25 -0.56
CA SER A 100 8.97 22.38 0.06
C SER A 100 9.04 21.67 1.41
N ARG A 101 8.05 21.91 2.28
CA ARG A 101 7.98 21.24 3.60
C ARG A 101 7.71 19.74 3.48
N THR A 102 7.00 19.32 2.44
CA THR A 102 6.73 17.90 2.16
C THR A 102 8.00 17.19 1.67
N ILE A 103 8.82 17.86 0.86
CA ILE A 103 10.16 17.40 0.46
C ILE A 103 11.06 17.27 1.69
N ASP A 104 11.12 18.31 2.54
CA ASP A 104 11.91 18.27 3.78
C ASP A 104 11.49 17.12 4.68
N ALA A 105 10.18 16.88 4.83
CA ALA A 105 9.64 15.78 5.62
C ALA A 105 10.05 14.41 5.08
N TYR A 106 10.06 14.23 3.75
CA TYR A 106 10.51 13.01 3.10
C TYR A 106 12.01 12.77 3.30
N LEU A 107 12.85 13.78 3.07
CA LEU A 107 14.29 13.66 3.27
C LEU A 107 14.64 13.44 4.75
N ALA A 108 13.95 14.13 5.66
CA ALA A 108 14.11 13.92 7.10
C ALA A 108 13.68 12.51 7.54
N TYR A 109 12.65 11.91 6.91
CA TYR A 109 12.21 10.54 7.20
C TYR A 109 13.33 9.51 6.98
N PHE A 110 14.15 9.70 5.95
CA PHE A 110 15.31 8.85 5.64
C PHE A 110 16.62 9.32 6.31
N GLY A 111 16.58 10.39 7.11
CA GLY A 111 17.77 10.94 7.77
C GLY A 111 18.75 11.66 6.83
N ALA A 112 18.31 12.04 5.62
CA ALA A 112 19.14 12.73 4.63
C ALA A 112 19.43 14.20 4.97
N ILE A 113 18.72 14.79 5.95
CA ILE A 113 18.97 16.15 6.46
C ILE A 113 19.50 16.05 7.89
N PRO A 114 20.80 16.33 8.12
CA PRO A 114 21.35 16.45 9.46
C PRO A 114 20.63 17.55 10.25
N ASN A 115 20.18 17.24 11.48
CA ASN A 115 19.58 18.20 12.43
C ASN A 115 18.26 18.86 11.98
N ALA A 116 17.47 18.23 11.11
CA ALA A 116 16.17 18.78 10.70
C ALA A 116 15.27 19.09 11.93
N PRO A 117 14.72 20.32 12.05
CA PRO A 117 13.85 20.69 13.17
C PRO A 117 12.56 19.85 13.14
N GLY A 118 12.30 19.10 14.22
CA GLY A 118 11.19 18.13 14.28
C GLY A 118 11.59 16.69 13.97
N ALA A 119 12.84 16.43 13.57
CA ALA A 119 13.43 15.08 13.53
C ALA A 119 13.81 14.56 14.93
N CYS A 120 13.08 15.00 15.97
CA CYS A 120 13.28 14.54 17.33
C CYS A 120 12.93 13.04 17.42
N ASN A 121 13.94 12.18 17.45
CA ASN A 121 13.86 10.75 17.76
C ASN A 121 12.93 9.90 16.88
N MET A 122 12.44 10.41 15.75
CA MET A 122 11.81 9.61 14.71
C MET A 122 12.94 8.85 14.02
N GLY A 123 13.06 7.55 14.33
CA GLY A 123 14.13 6.67 13.88
C GLY A 123 14.51 6.90 12.42
N VAL A 124 15.81 7.00 12.18
CA VAL A 124 16.43 7.18 10.87
C VAL A 124 16.17 5.90 10.08
N TYR A 125 15.11 5.86 9.26
CA TYR A 125 14.76 4.71 8.40
C TYR A 125 15.65 4.69 7.16
N LYS A 126 16.96 4.87 7.36
CA LYS A 126 17.97 4.95 6.31
C LYS A 126 17.96 3.65 5.49
N LEU A 127 18.04 3.75 4.18
CA LEU A 127 17.94 2.57 3.33
C LEU A 127 19.15 1.67 3.56
N GLY A 128 18.92 0.38 3.82
CA GLY A 128 19.99 -0.59 4.15
C GLY A 128 20.42 -0.62 5.61
N GLU A 129 20.10 0.41 6.41
CA GLU A 129 20.31 0.43 7.86
C GLU A 129 18.99 0.40 8.66
N ASP A 130 17.84 0.42 7.96
CA ASP A 130 16.51 0.30 8.56
C ASP A 130 16.39 -1.02 9.34
N PRO A 131 16.07 -1.00 10.65
CA PRO A 131 15.85 -2.22 11.43
C PRO A 131 14.63 -3.03 10.98
N TYR A 132 13.78 -2.48 10.12
CA TYR A 132 12.56 -3.10 9.61
C TYR A 132 12.52 -3.08 8.07
N PRO A 133 13.50 -3.71 7.38
CA PRO A 133 13.51 -3.74 5.93
C PRO A 133 12.31 -4.54 5.40
N PRO A 134 11.87 -4.27 4.16
CA PRO A 134 10.78 -5.03 3.57
C PRO A 134 11.15 -6.51 3.44
N TYR A 135 10.16 -7.38 3.61
CA TYR A 135 10.28 -8.80 3.32
C TYR A 135 10.59 -8.99 1.84
N MET A 136 11.65 -9.75 1.55
CA MET A 136 12.06 -10.09 0.20
C MET A 136 11.38 -11.38 -0.23
N GLY A 137 10.25 -11.23 -0.94
CA GLY A 137 9.47 -12.35 -1.46
C GLY A 137 9.94 -12.81 -2.85
N PRO A 138 9.28 -13.84 -3.43
CA PRO A 138 9.62 -14.35 -4.76
C PRO A 138 9.42 -13.33 -5.89
N ASN A 139 8.54 -12.34 -5.67
CA ASN A 139 8.21 -11.29 -6.63
C ASN A 139 8.91 -9.95 -6.32
N GLY A 140 9.92 -9.96 -5.45
CA GLY A 140 10.64 -8.77 -5.00
C GLY A 140 10.21 -8.27 -3.60
N PRO A 141 10.58 -7.03 -3.25
CA PRO A 141 10.32 -6.47 -1.92
C PRO A 141 8.82 -6.26 -1.72
N ALA A 142 8.30 -6.69 -0.57
CA ALA A 142 6.90 -6.52 -0.18
C ALA A 142 6.58 -5.09 0.28
N VAL A 143 6.69 -4.14 -0.66
CA VAL A 143 6.42 -2.70 -0.49
C VAL A 143 5.14 -2.34 -1.24
N GLU A 144 4.22 -1.65 -0.57
CA GLU A 144 2.84 -1.42 -1.02
C GLU A 144 2.14 -2.75 -1.38
N PHE A 145 2.07 -3.64 -0.39
CA PHE A 145 1.49 -4.96 -0.55
C PHE A 145 -0.03 -4.90 -0.44
N SER A 146 -0.70 -5.17 -1.56
CA SER A 146 -2.15 -5.33 -1.62
C SER A 146 -2.57 -6.75 -1.27
N PHE A 147 -3.69 -6.88 -0.59
CA PHE A 147 -4.30 -8.17 -0.27
C PHE A 147 -5.82 -8.11 -0.39
N SER A 148 -6.42 -9.28 -0.58
CA SER A 148 -7.86 -9.48 -0.48
C SER A 148 -8.11 -10.70 0.40
N LEU A 149 -9.08 -10.59 1.30
CA LEU A 149 -9.54 -11.68 2.16
C LEU A 149 -11.02 -11.93 1.89
N GLU A 150 -11.39 -13.14 1.53
CA GLU A 150 -12.79 -13.53 1.53
C GLU A 150 -13.33 -13.52 2.95
N LEU A 151 -14.52 -12.95 3.13
CA LEU A 151 -15.19 -12.88 4.41
C LEU A 151 -16.21 -14.03 4.49
N ASP A 152 -16.31 -14.64 5.67
CA ASP A 152 -17.39 -15.57 6.01
C ASP A 152 -18.67 -14.78 6.35
N ALA A 153 -19.08 -13.92 5.41
CA ALA A 153 -20.24 -13.07 5.49
C ALA A 153 -20.78 -12.82 4.08
N LEU A 154 -22.10 -12.85 3.96
CA LEU A 154 -22.78 -12.53 2.71
C LEU A 154 -23.29 -11.10 2.74
N GLY A 155 -23.24 -10.44 1.59
CA GLY A 155 -23.87 -9.16 1.37
C GLY A 155 -25.40 -9.27 1.41
N PRO A 156 -26.12 -8.13 1.37
CA PRO A 156 -27.58 -8.11 1.29
C PRO A 156 -28.12 -8.95 0.12
N SER A 157 -27.43 -8.92 -1.02
CA SER A 157 -27.73 -9.68 -2.24
C SER A 157 -27.28 -11.15 -2.19
N LYS A 158 -26.81 -11.63 -1.03
CA LYS A 158 -26.30 -12.99 -0.79
C LYS A 158 -25.02 -13.35 -1.56
N GLU A 159 -24.31 -12.36 -2.08
CA GLU A 159 -22.97 -12.53 -2.64
C GLU A 159 -21.89 -12.56 -1.55
N SER A 160 -20.78 -13.25 -1.82
CA SER A 160 -19.64 -13.32 -0.90
C SER A 160 -18.93 -11.98 -0.83
N LEU A 161 -18.69 -11.49 0.38
CA LEU A 161 -17.96 -10.24 0.59
C LEU A 161 -16.46 -10.49 0.65
N SER A 162 -15.69 -9.52 0.17
CA SER A 162 -14.24 -9.51 0.31
C SER A 162 -13.77 -8.26 1.06
N TYR A 163 -12.71 -8.41 1.84
CA TYR A 163 -12.02 -7.30 2.48
C TYR A 163 -10.70 -7.04 1.76
N TYR A 164 -10.59 -5.86 1.16
CA TYR A 164 -9.39 -5.40 0.49
C TYR A 164 -8.61 -4.43 1.37
N GLY A 165 -7.29 -4.58 1.36
CA GLY A 165 -6.40 -3.69 2.07
C GLY A 165 -5.05 -3.57 1.39
N ARG A 166 -4.30 -2.56 1.84
CA ARG A 166 -2.93 -2.32 1.40
C ARG A 166 -2.06 -2.02 2.61
N PHE A 167 -0.96 -2.73 2.72
CA PHE A 167 0.09 -2.44 3.69
C PHE A 167 1.21 -1.66 3.01
N ASP A 168 1.65 -0.58 3.65
CA ASP A 168 2.79 0.20 3.16
C ASP A 168 4.03 -0.69 2.95
N GLN A 169 4.25 -1.65 3.87
CA GLN A 169 5.26 -2.70 3.75
C GLN A 169 4.91 -3.92 4.60
N ILE A 170 5.44 -5.08 4.22
CA ILE A 170 5.55 -6.26 5.09
C ILE A 170 7.00 -6.41 5.50
N VAL A 171 7.25 -6.70 6.76
CA VAL A 171 8.58 -6.87 7.36
C VAL A 171 8.68 -8.27 7.95
N GLN A 172 9.84 -8.90 7.79
CA GLN A 172 10.17 -10.15 8.48
C GLN A 172 10.89 -9.84 9.79
N SER A 173 10.36 -10.37 10.89
CA SER A 173 10.95 -10.28 12.23
C SER A 173 11.22 -11.66 12.81
N ASP A 174 11.90 -11.73 13.95
CA ASP A 174 12.10 -12.99 14.70
C ASP A 174 10.79 -13.71 15.06
N TYR A 175 9.66 -13.00 15.06
CA TYR A 175 8.33 -13.53 15.36
C TYR A 175 7.51 -13.89 14.10
N GLY A 176 8.13 -13.85 12.92
CA GLY A 176 7.50 -14.10 11.63
C GLY A 176 7.20 -12.81 10.84
N LEU A 177 6.34 -12.94 9.82
CA LEU A 177 5.93 -11.83 8.96
C LEU A 177 4.96 -10.90 9.69
N SER A 178 5.18 -9.59 9.54
CA SER A 178 4.35 -8.57 10.15
C SER A 178 4.21 -7.35 9.25
N ALA A 179 3.05 -6.72 9.25
CA ALA A 179 2.89 -5.38 8.71
C ALA A 179 3.09 -4.38 9.86
N PRO A 180 4.14 -3.52 9.84
CA PRO A 180 4.32 -2.50 10.86
C PRO A 180 3.16 -1.50 10.80
N MET A 181 2.40 -1.39 11.88
CA MET A 181 1.28 -0.45 11.98
C MET A 181 1.81 0.96 12.22
N LYS A 182 1.39 1.93 11.40
CA LYS A 182 1.71 3.36 11.58
C LYS A 182 1.29 3.80 12.99
N ARG A 183 2.29 4.23 13.77
CA ARG A 183 2.22 4.82 15.13
C ARG A 183 2.00 3.84 16.29
N ARG A 184 3.07 3.12 16.63
CA ARG A 184 3.69 2.99 17.98
C ARG A 184 4.69 1.83 17.89
N PRO A 185 5.87 1.91 18.53
CA PRO A 185 6.90 0.85 18.47
C PRO A 185 6.49 -0.47 19.16
N ARG A 186 5.19 -0.77 19.35
CA ARG A 186 4.70 -1.95 20.10
C ARG A 186 3.45 -2.62 19.53
N THR A 187 2.91 -2.18 18.39
CA THR A 187 1.75 -2.83 17.77
C THR A 187 2.09 -3.21 16.34
N SER A 188 2.61 -4.41 16.15
CA SER A 188 2.63 -5.07 14.85
C SER A 188 1.38 -5.94 14.73
N THR A 189 0.68 -5.86 13.61
CA THR A 189 -0.34 -6.87 13.30
C THR A 189 0.42 -8.10 12.85
N ARG A 190 0.44 -9.14 13.69
CA ARG A 190 1.02 -10.43 13.31
C ARG A 190 0.20 -11.00 12.16
N ILE A 191 0.88 -11.25 11.05
CA ILE A 191 0.29 -11.96 9.91
C ILE A 191 0.44 -13.46 10.20
N GLY A 192 -0.26 -13.93 11.24
CA GLY A 192 -0.21 -15.33 11.66
C GLY A 192 -1.09 -16.21 10.76
N GLN A 193 -0.48 -17.23 10.15
CA GLN A 193 -1.07 -18.27 9.27
C GLN A 193 -1.59 -17.81 7.89
N LEU A 194 -0.72 -17.21 7.07
CA LEU A 194 -0.94 -17.04 5.62
C LEU A 194 -0.05 -17.95 4.75
N SER A 195 0.25 -19.17 5.21
CA SER A 195 0.97 -20.15 4.37
C SER A 195 0.25 -20.47 3.06
N GLY A 196 -1.06 -20.23 2.96
CA GLY A 196 -1.84 -20.37 1.73
C GLY A 196 -1.82 -19.17 0.78
N LEU A 197 -1.51 -17.96 1.25
CA LEU A 197 -1.67 -16.73 0.44
C LEU A 197 -0.46 -16.47 -0.48
N PHE A 198 0.70 -17.05 -0.17
CA PHE A 198 1.86 -17.06 -1.07
C PHE A 198 1.81 -18.16 -2.15
N ALA A 199 0.93 -19.16 -2.02
CA ALA A 199 0.77 -20.21 -3.03
C ALA A 199 -0.09 -19.76 -4.22
N ALA A 200 -0.99 -18.80 -4.03
CA ALA A 200 -2.04 -18.43 -4.99
C ALA A 200 -1.54 -17.64 -6.23
N ASN A 201 -0.31 -17.13 -6.23
CA ASN A 201 0.26 -16.46 -7.40
C ASN A 201 1.10 -17.38 -8.32
N SER A 202 1.10 -18.69 -8.07
CA SER A 202 1.83 -19.67 -8.91
C SER A 202 0.97 -20.37 -9.97
N SER A 203 -0.35 -20.16 -9.98
CA SER A 203 -1.25 -20.83 -10.92
C SER A 203 -1.81 -19.88 -11.98
N ALA A 204 -0.94 -19.44 -12.90
CA ALA A 204 -1.37 -18.96 -14.20
C ALA A 204 -0.34 -19.38 -15.27
N THR A 205 -0.69 -20.45 -15.98
CA THR A 205 -0.20 -20.83 -17.32
C THR A 205 1.29 -21.11 -17.51
N SER A 206 1.68 -22.38 -17.33
CA SER A 206 2.64 -23.04 -18.21
C SER A 206 2.06 -24.39 -18.62
N THR A 207 1.19 -24.37 -19.63
CA THR A 207 0.87 -25.58 -20.39
C THR A 207 2.03 -25.80 -21.35
N ALA A 208 3.11 -26.38 -20.85
CA ALA A 208 4.17 -26.91 -21.72
C ALA A 208 3.59 -28.12 -22.45
N LEU A 209 3.25 -27.94 -23.72
CA LEU A 209 2.99 -29.01 -24.67
C LEU A 209 4.21 -29.95 -24.69
N ALA A 210 3.98 -31.19 -24.28
CA ALA A 210 4.95 -32.27 -24.37
C ALA A 210 5.35 -32.48 -25.84
N VAL A 211 6.64 -32.36 -26.12
CA VAL A 211 7.25 -32.81 -27.37
C VAL A 211 7.46 -34.33 -27.25
N PRO A 212 6.92 -35.16 -28.15
CA PRO A 212 7.18 -36.60 -28.10
C PRO A 212 8.62 -36.89 -28.51
N GLU A 213 9.27 -37.76 -27.73
CA GLU A 213 10.56 -38.38 -28.04
C GLU A 213 10.55 -38.97 -29.45
N SER A 214 11.47 -38.51 -30.30
CA SER A 214 11.78 -39.20 -31.55
C SER A 214 13.05 -40.03 -31.34
N THR A 215 12.86 -41.32 -31.56
CA THR A 215 13.85 -42.38 -31.56
C THR A 215 14.95 -42.13 -32.60
N SER A 216 16.19 -42.33 -32.17
CA SER A 216 17.33 -42.50 -33.07
C SER A 216 17.25 -43.84 -33.80
N PRO A 217 17.69 -43.89 -35.07
CA PRO A 217 18.34 -45.07 -35.59
C PRO A 217 19.75 -44.75 -36.05
N GLY A 218 20.68 -45.65 -35.71
CA GLY A 218 22.11 -45.47 -35.91
C GLY A 218 22.60 -45.59 -37.35
N CYS A 219 23.78 -45.02 -37.56
CA CYS A 219 25.00 -45.61 -38.12
C CYS A 219 26.12 -44.58 -37.91
#